data_AF-A0A8B5X0U0-F1
#
_entry.id   AF-A0A8B5X0U0-F1
#
_cell.length_a   1.000
_cell.length_b   1.000
_cell.length_c   1.000
_cell.angle_alpha   90.00
_cell.angle_beta   90.00
_cell.angle_gamma   90.00
#
_symmetry.space_group_name_H-M   'P 1'
#
loop_
_entity.id
_entity.type
_entity.pdbx_description
1 polymer ?
#
loop_
_entity_poly.entity_id
_entity_poly.type
_entity_poly.pdbx_seq_one_letter_code
_entity_poly.pdbx_strand_id
1 'polypeptide(L)'
;MTDSLLLSLGLGLAVIVLVNLGLVRFTGTSARQAAATVALVTIGLYGPYSILNWPGGDVFAIHLAIYLLGSLACGMLLDARASGRGLHWGPATIGGFFIIVATVCATLVSVAQHGLTPVIGRWVLPEAASGRVVVSSMFPGVVSHDFHKKESLHNQYLQQFEHQRERGWQVQQGWLDDPVADHPTAFRVAAQTREGKPLAGATVTGEFLRPANSHLDIAFDLAERAPGVYETELQLPAAGLWNLVLNIRQGEELHEVRANTEVRGP
;
A
#
# COMPACT_ATOMS: atom_id res chain seq x y z
N MET A 1 12.70 10.24 8.60
CA MET A 1 12.34 11.11 7.44
C MET A 1 10.99 11.81 7.62
N THR A 2 10.07 11.25 8.42
CA THR A 2 8.77 11.84 8.81
C THR A 2 8.89 13.03 9.76
N ASP A 3 9.85 13.00 10.69
CA ASP A 3 9.99 14.02 11.73
C ASP A 3 10.36 15.40 11.17
N SER A 4 11.20 15.43 10.13
CA SER A 4 11.56 16.68 9.45
C SER A 4 10.40 17.30 8.68
N LEU A 5 9.49 16.47 8.15
CA LEU A 5 8.33 16.93 7.38
C LEU A 5 7.26 17.52 8.30
N LEU A 6 6.97 16.87 9.42
CA LEU A 6 6.04 17.41 10.41
C LEU A 6 6.53 18.73 10.99
N LEU A 7 7.84 18.82 11.24
CA LEU A 7 8.46 20.03 11.76
C LEU A 7 8.45 21.17 10.73
N SER A 8 8.82 20.92 9.47
CA SER A 8 8.79 21.96 8.42
C SER A 8 7.38 22.47 8.16
N LEU A 9 6.41 21.56 8.16
CA LEU A 9 5.02 21.85 7.87
C LEU A 9 4.33 22.60 9.03
N GLY A 10 4.58 22.16 10.27
CA GLY A 10 4.11 22.86 11.46
C GLY A 10 4.70 24.27 11.58
N LEU A 11 6.01 24.41 11.33
CA LEU A 11 6.69 25.70 11.39
C LEU A 11 6.20 26.65 10.30
N GLY A 12 6.04 26.17 9.06
CA GLY A 12 5.49 26.97 7.97
C GLY A 12 4.05 27.42 8.22
N LEU A 13 3.20 26.54 8.75
CA LEU A 13 1.83 26.91 9.14
C LEU A 13 1.82 27.97 10.24
N ALA A 14 2.67 27.83 11.27
CA ALA A 14 2.78 28.82 12.34
C ALA A 14 3.20 30.19 11.79
N VAL A 15 4.17 30.23 10.88
CA VAL A 15 4.59 31.47 10.20
C VAL A 15 3.43 32.10 9.43
N ILE A 16 2.66 31.31 8.67
CA ILE A 16 1.50 31.81 7.91
C ILE A 16 0.44 32.44 8.82
N VAL A 17 0.16 31.79 9.95
CA VAL A 17 -0.79 32.30 10.95
C VAL A 17 -0.28 33.62 11.55
N LEU A 18 1.00 33.68 11.92
CA LEU A 18 1.62 34.87 12.48
C LEU A 18 1.65 36.04 11.50
N VAL A 19 1.98 35.81 10.23
CA VAL A 19 2.00 36.85 9.19
C VAL A 19 0.59 37.37 8.93
N ASN A 20 -0.41 36.49 8.85
CA ASN A 20 -1.82 36.91 8.73
C ASN A 20 -2.28 37.77 9.91
N LEU A 21 -2.00 37.33 11.14
CA LEU A 21 -2.28 38.09 12.36
C LEU A 21 -1.56 39.44 12.36
N GLY A 22 -0.29 39.46 11.96
CA GLY A 22 0.52 40.66 11.91
C GLY A 22 -0.01 41.70 10.93
N LEU A 23 -0.38 41.28 9.72
CA LEU A 23 -1.03 42.12 8.72
C LEU A 23 -2.32 42.74 9.26
N VAL A 24 -3.23 41.92 9.80
CA VAL A 24 -4.50 42.42 10.33
C VAL A 24 -4.29 43.36 11.53
N ARG A 25 -3.35 43.04 12.42
CA ARG A 25 -3.19 43.73 13.70
C ARG A 25 -2.35 45.00 13.64
N PHE A 26 -1.34 45.04 12.77
CA PHE A 26 -0.37 46.14 12.68
C PHE A 26 -0.53 47.00 11.43
N THR A 27 -0.97 46.43 10.29
CA THR A 27 -1.12 47.21 9.05
C THR A 27 -2.56 47.66 8.80
N GLY A 28 -3.51 47.26 9.66
CA GLY A 28 -4.93 47.62 9.54
C GLY A 28 -5.60 47.04 8.29
N THR A 29 -4.97 46.05 7.64
CA THR A 29 -5.50 45.39 6.46
C THR A 29 -6.71 44.53 6.82
N SER A 30 -7.71 44.48 5.94
CA SER A 30 -8.86 43.60 6.14
C SER A 30 -8.41 42.13 6.14
N ALA A 31 -9.01 41.31 7.01
CA ALA A 31 -8.62 39.91 7.18
C ALA A 31 -8.65 39.10 5.87
N ARG A 32 -9.58 39.42 4.96
CA ARG A 32 -9.64 38.81 3.62
C ARG A 32 -8.48 39.19 2.73
N GLN A 33 -8.08 40.48 2.74
CA GLN A 33 -6.94 40.95 1.95
C GLN A 33 -5.65 40.37 2.51
N ALA A 34 -5.47 40.35 3.83
CA ALA A 34 -4.32 39.71 4.47
C ALA A 34 -4.19 38.24 4.05
N ALA A 35 -5.28 37.47 4.12
CA ALA A 35 -5.30 36.06 3.72
C ALA A 35 -5.00 35.85 2.23
N ALA A 36 -5.57 36.67 1.36
CA ALA A 36 -5.32 36.60 -0.08
C ALA A 36 -3.86 36.95 -0.42
N THR A 37 -3.31 37.99 0.21
CA THR A 37 -1.90 38.38 0.02
C THR A 37 -0.96 37.28 0.49
N VAL A 38 -1.18 36.73 1.68
CA VAL A 38 -0.34 35.64 2.20
C VAL A 38 -0.45 34.39 1.32
N ALA A 39 -1.64 34.02 0.86
CA ALA A 39 -1.83 32.89 -0.04
C ALA A 39 -1.07 33.06 -1.37
N LEU A 40 -1.16 34.25 -1.99
CA LEU A 40 -0.44 34.56 -3.23
C LEU A 40 1.08 34.55 -3.02
N VAL A 41 1.56 35.12 -1.91
CA VAL A 41 2.98 35.11 -1.53
C VAL A 41 3.47 33.68 -1.29
N THR A 42 2.67 32.83 -0.63
CA THR A 42 3.00 31.41 -0.46
C THR A 42 3.14 30.72 -1.80
N ILE A 43 2.22 30.87 -2.74
CA ILE A 43 2.33 30.26 -4.08
C ILE A 43 3.58 30.79 -4.80
N GLY A 44 3.80 32.11 -4.75
CA GLY A 44 4.90 32.78 -5.44
C GLY A 44 6.30 32.47 -4.88
N LEU A 45 6.42 32.14 -3.59
CA LEU A 45 7.69 31.76 -2.97
C LEU A 45 7.87 30.23 -2.97
N TYR A 46 6.87 29.51 -2.46
CA TYR A 46 6.96 28.07 -2.24
C TYR A 46 6.93 27.28 -3.55
N GLY A 47 6.17 27.74 -4.55
CA GLY A 47 6.11 27.10 -5.87
C GLY A 47 7.48 27.04 -6.55
N PRO A 48 8.13 28.19 -6.83
CA PRO A 48 9.46 28.22 -7.43
C PRO A 48 10.53 27.54 -6.58
N TYR A 49 10.49 27.71 -5.25
CA TYR A 49 11.42 27.01 -4.35
C TYR A 49 11.31 25.49 -4.48
N SER A 50 10.08 24.95 -4.57
CA SER A 50 9.82 23.53 -4.71
C SER A 50 10.19 22.98 -6.08
N ILE A 51 10.17 23.81 -7.13
CA ILE A 51 10.67 23.43 -8.47
C ILE A 51 12.19 23.24 -8.43
N LEU A 52 12.91 24.11 -7.72
CA LEU A 52 14.37 24.04 -7.58
C LEU A 52 14.81 22.92 -6.63
N ASN A 53 14.05 22.66 -5.56
CA ASN A 53 14.35 21.66 -4.54
C ASN A 53 13.21 20.65 -4.44
N TRP A 54 13.05 19.83 -5.49
CA TRP A 54 11.90 18.93 -5.64
C TRP A 54 11.77 17.94 -4.48
N PRO A 55 10.76 18.09 -3.60
CA PRO A 55 10.60 17.24 -2.41
C PRO A 55 9.74 16.00 -2.69
N GLY A 56 9.21 15.86 -3.91
CA GLY A 56 8.18 14.88 -4.29
C GLY A 56 6.79 15.53 -4.41
N GLY A 57 5.98 15.02 -5.35
CA GLY A 57 4.67 15.61 -5.68
C GLY A 57 3.69 15.61 -4.51
N ASP A 58 3.65 14.52 -3.74
CA ASP A 58 2.75 14.38 -2.59
C ASP A 58 3.13 15.35 -1.46
N VAL A 59 4.42 15.50 -1.20
CA VAL A 59 4.95 16.43 -0.19
C VAL A 59 4.65 17.88 -0.57
N PHE A 60 4.89 18.24 -1.83
CA PHE A 60 4.55 19.56 -2.37
C PHE A 60 3.07 19.86 -2.24
N ALA A 61 2.20 18.93 -2.63
CA ALA A 61 0.75 19.09 -2.58
C ALA A 61 0.24 19.31 -1.15
N ILE A 62 0.75 18.53 -0.19
CA ILE A 62 0.35 18.64 1.22
C ILE A 62 0.78 19.99 1.81
N HIS A 63 2.01 20.45 1.56
CA HIS A 63 2.47 21.76 2.03
C HIS A 63 1.65 22.90 1.42
N LEU A 64 1.47 22.87 0.10
CA LEU A 64 0.70 23.91 -0.59
C LEU A 64 -0.75 23.95 -0.10
N ALA A 65 -1.39 22.79 0.03
CA ALA A 65 -2.76 22.69 0.52
C ALA A 65 -2.88 23.23 1.94
N ILE A 66 -2.05 22.78 2.89
CA ILE A 66 -2.15 23.18 4.29
C ILE A 66 -1.84 24.66 4.48
N TYR A 67 -0.86 25.19 3.77
CA TYR A 67 -0.49 26.60 3.84
C TYR A 67 -1.60 27.52 3.32
N LEU A 68 -2.21 27.15 2.19
CA LEU A 68 -3.35 27.88 1.63
C LEU A 68 -4.58 27.79 2.53
N LEU A 69 -4.87 26.59 3.05
CA LEU A 69 -6.00 26.38 3.96
C LEU A 69 -5.82 27.15 5.28
N GLY A 70 -4.59 27.19 5.81
CA GLY A 70 -4.24 27.97 6.99
C GLY A 70 -4.46 29.47 6.78
N SER A 71 -3.99 30.00 5.64
CA SER A 71 -4.22 31.41 5.29
C SER A 71 -5.71 31.73 5.13
N LEU A 72 -6.45 30.85 4.44
CA LEU A 72 -7.91 30.99 4.25
C LEU A 72 -8.67 30.96 5.59
N ALA A 73 -8.30 30.01 6.47
CA ALA A 73 -8.89 29.88 7.80
C ALA A 73 -8.62 31.13 8.66
N CYS A 74 -7.41 31.68 8.62
CA CYS A 74 -7.10 32.96 9.26
C CYS A 74 -7.99 34.08 8.71
N GLY A 75 -8.14 34.19 7.39
CA GLY A 75 -9.01 35.18 6.76
C GLY A 75 -10.46 35.08 7.23
N MET A 76 -11.03 33.86 7.27
CA MET A 76 -12.41 33.65 7.72
C MET A 76 -12.61 33.91 9.22
N LEU A 77 -11.71 33.39 10.06
CA LEU A 77 -11.83 33.49 11.52
C LEU A 77 -11.58 34.91 12.04
N LEU A 78 -10.58 35.60 11.49
CA LEU A 78 -10.27 36.99 11.86
C LEU A 78 -11.35 37.95 11.35
N ASP A 79 -11.90 37.72 10.15
CA ASP A 79 -13.01 38.52 9.61
C ASP A 79 -14.30 38.31 10.42
N ALA A 80 -14.60 37.06 10.80
CA ALA A 80 -15.75 36.75 11.67
C ALA A 80 -15.64 37.41 13.06
N ARG A 81 -14.42 37.44 13.64
CA ARG A 81 -14.18 38.13 14.92
C ARG A 81 -14.26 39.65 14.81
N ALA A 82 -13.72 40.23 13.74
CA ALA A 82 -13.68 41.69 13.57
C ALA A 82 -15.03 42.29 13.17
N SER A 83 -15.84 41.55 12.40
CA SER A 83 -17.12 42.05 11.88
C SER A 83 -18.32 41.81 12.79
N GLY A 84 -18.18 41.00 13.84
CA GLY A 84 -19.28 40.60 14.74
C GLY A 84 -20.42 39.83 14.03
N ARG A 85 -20.26 39.51 12.75
CA ARG A 85 -21.22 38.75 11.93
C ARG A 85 -20.86 37.26 12.00
N GLY A 86 -21.89 36.43 12.17
CA GLY A 86 -21.75 34.98 12.09
C GLY A 86 -21.19 34.52 10.74
N LEU A 87 -20.59 33.33 10.72
CA LEU A 87 -19.96 32.76 9.53
C LEU A 87 -20.94 32.73 8.35
N HIS A 88 -20.50 33.23 7.18
CA HIS A 88 -21.32 33.25 5.97
C HIS A 88 -21.74 31.82 5.57
N TRP A 89 -23.00 31.65 5.20
CA TRP A 89 -23.62 30.35 4.93
C TRP A 89 -22.87 29.53 3.85
N GLY A 90 -22.33 30.20 2.83
CA GLY A 90 -21.56 29.56 1.75
C GLY A 90 -20.31 28.82 2.25
N PRO A 91 -19.31 29.52 2.81
CA PRO A 91 -18.13 28.89 3.42
C PRO A 91 -18.46 27.86 4.50
N ALA A 92 -19.49 28.10 5.32
CA ALA A 92 -19.93 27.16 6.34
C ALA A 92 -20.41 25.82 5.74
N THR A 93 -21.12 25.88 4.61
CA THR A 93 -21.64 24.69 3.91
C THR A 93 -20.50 23.88 3.31
N ILE A 94 -19.52 24.56 2.70
CA ILE A 94 -18.31 23.94 2.16
C ILE A 94 -17.51 23.25 3.28
N GLY A 95 -17.33 23.92 4.43
CA GLY A 95 -16.67 23.33 5.60
C GLY A 95 -17.38 22.08 6.12
N GLY A 96 -18.72 22.13 6.23
CA GLY A 96 -19.52 20.97 6.63
C GLY A 96 -19.39 19.80 5.65
N PHE A 97 -19.39 20.06 4.34
CA PHE A 97 -19.15 19.05 3.32
C PHE A 97 -17.78 18.37 3.50
N PHE A 98 -16.71 19.14 3.68
CA PHE A 98 -15.38 18.57 3.89
C PHE A 98 -15.25 17.79 5.20
N ILE A 99 -15.95 18.18 6.27
CA ILE A 99 -16.01 17.39 7.52
C ILE A 99 -16.67 16.03 7.27
N ILE A 100 -17.78 15.99 6.52
CA ILE A 100 -18.44 14.74 6.14
C ILE A 100 -17.49 13.87 5.32
N VAL A 101 -16.84 14.44 4.30
CA VAL A 101 -15.84 13.72 3.48
C VAL A 101 -14.70 13.18 4.34
N ALA A 102 -14.13 13.99 5.22
CA ALA A 102 -13.05 13.57 6.11
C ALA A 102 -13.49 12.44 7.04
N THR A 103 -14.71 12.50 7.56
CA THR A 103 -15.30 11.44 8.40
C THR A 103 -15.46 10.15 7.61
N VAL A 104 -16.02 10.21 6.41
CA VAL A 104 -16.17 9.05 5.53
C VAL A 104 -14.80 8.47 5.19
N CYS A 105 -13.82 9.29 4.79
CA CYS A 105 -12.46 8.84 4.53
C CYS A 105 -11.83 8.17 5.76
N ALA A 106 -11.97 8.75 6.95
CA ALA A 106 -11.47 8.16 8.19
C ALA A 106 -12.12 6.80 8.47
N THR A 107 -13.44 6.66 8.24
CA THR A 107 -14.12 5.36 8.39
C THR A 107 -13.61 4.32 7.38
N LEU A 108 -13.40 4.70 6.12
CA LEU A 108 -12.84 3.81 5.10
C LEU A 108 -11.42 3.37 5.43
N VAL A 109 -10.58 4.30 5.88
CA VAL A 109 -9.21 4.00 6.34
C VAL A 109 -9.24 3.08 7.56
N SER A 110 -10.13 3.33 8.51
CA SER A 110 -10.32 2.46 9.67
C SER A 110 -10.72 1.04 9.27
N VAL A 111 -11.63 0.90 8.30
CA VAL A 111 -12.03 -0.40 7.73
C VAL A 111 -10.89 -1.08 7.00
N ALA A 112 -10.07 -0.32 6.25
CA ALA A 112 -8.92 -0.86 5.55
C ALA A 112 -7.84 -1.39 6.52
N GLN A 113 -7.65 -0.72 7.67
CA GLN A 113 -6.65 -1.11 8.67
C GLN A 113 -7.12 -2.22 9.62
N HIS A 114 -8.40 -2.23 10.00
CA HIS A 114 -8.92 -3.13 11.05
C HIS A 114 -9.95 -4.15 10.55
N GLY A 115 -10.29 -4.13 9.25
CA GLY A 115 -11.35 -4.96 8.66
C GLY A 115 -12.76 -4.37 8.86
N LEU A 116 -13.75 -4.99 8.22
CA LEU A 116 -15.16 -4.58 8.35
C LEU A 116 -15.68 -4.89 9.75
N THR A 117 -16.37 -3.92 10.37
CA THR A 117 -17.10 -4.18 11.61
C THR A 117 -18.25 -5.16 11.38
N PRO A 118 -18.60 -6.01 12.37
CA PRO A 118 -19.62 -7.07 12.20
C PRO A 118 -21.03 -6.56 11.83
N VAL A 119 -21.30 -5.27 12.05
CA VAL A 119 -22.58 -4.63 11.66
C VAL A 119 -22.63 -4.37 10.16
N ILE A 120 -21.54 -3.87 9.56
CA ILE A 120 -21.48 -3.54 8.13
C ILE A 120 -21.24 -4.81 7.29
N GLY A 121 -20.42 -5.75 7.80
CA GLY A 121 -20.13 -7.01 7.13
C GLY A 121 -21.39 -7.79 6.76
N ARG A 122 -22.41 -7.80 7.63
CA ARG A 122 -23.70 -8.49 7.38
C ARG A 122 -24.59 -7.81 6.34
N TRP A 123 -24.39 -6.52 6.07
CA TRP A 123 -25.21 -5.76 5.12
C TRP A 123 -24.61 -5.73 3.71
N VAL A 124 -23.27 -5.84 3.62
CA VAL A 124 -22.52 -5.74 2.36
C VAL A 124 -22.09 -7.10 1.81
N LEU A 125 -21.76 -8.07 2.67
CA LEU A 125 -21.35 -9.40 2.21
C LEU A 125 -22.57 -10.33 2.14
N PRO A 126 -22.81 -11.03 1.01
CA PRO A 126 -23.81 -12.08 0.96
C PRO A 126 -23.49 -13.14 2.02
N GLU A 127 -24.51 -13.64 2.74
CA GLU A 127 -24.35 -14.74 3.69
C GLU A 127 -23.59 -15.88 3.01
N ALA A 128 -22.47 -16.29 3.61
CA ALA A 128 -21.68 -17.40 3.13
C ALA A 128 -22.57 -18.65 3.10
N ALA A 129 -23.06 -18.99 1.91
CA ALA A 129 -23.68 -20.27 1.68
C ALA A 129 -22.66 -21.34 2.10
N SER A 130 -22.98 -22.05 3.17
CA SER A 130 -22.16 -23.07 3.86
C SER A 130 -20.95 -22.56 4.67
N GLY A 131 -21.21 -22.20 5.93
CA GLY A 131 -20.65 -22.89 7.12
C GLY A 131 -19.14 -23.03 7.35
N ARG A 132 -18.22 -22.59 6.48
CA ARG A 132 -16.77 -22.75 6.74
C ARG A 132 -15.83 -21.83 5.97
N VAL A 133 -16.29 -20.65 5.55
CA VAL A 133 -15.43 -19.62 4.96
C VAL A 133 -15.48 -18.36 5.81
N VAL A 134 -14.44 -18.14 6.60
CA VAL A 134 -14.17 -16.81 7.18
C VAL A 134 -13.70 -15.94 6.02
N VAL A 135 -14.64 -15.22 5.39
CA VAL A 135 -14.33 -14.19 4.41
C VAL A 135 -13.70 -13.03 5.18
N SER A 136 -12.37 -13.07 5.30
CA SER A 136 -11.58 -11.96 5.82
C SER A 136 -11.57 -10.85 4.76
N SER A 137 -12.17 -9.71 5.08
CA SER A 137 -12.17 -8.51 4.24
C SER A 137 -10.93 -7.64 4.45
N MET A 138 -9.84 -8.20 4.97
CA MET A 138 -8.57 -7.49 5.03
C MET A 138 -8.04 -7.33 3.62
N PHE A 139 -7.85 -6.07 3.21
CA PHE A 139 -7.14 -5.78 1.97
C PHE A 139 -5.76 -6.45 2.08
N PRO A 140 -5.30 -7.16 1.04
CA PRO A 140 -3.91 -7.57 0.96
C PRO A 140 -3.08 -6.34 1.29
N GLY A 141 -2.22 -6.44 2.29
CA GLY A 141 -1.15 -5.47 2.43
C GLY A 141 -0.58 -5.29 1.04
N VAL A 142 -0.63 -4.05 0.55
CA VAL A 142 -0.01 -3.67 -0.71
C VAL A 142 1.32 -4.39 -0.79
N VAL A 143 1.52 -5.12 -1.90
CA VAL A 143 2.82 -5.59 -2.37
C VAL A 143 3.90 -4.70 -1.78
N SER A 144 4.77 -5.27 -0.97
CA SER A 144 5.87 -4.58 -0.29
C SER A 144 6.89 -4.10 -1.32
N HIS A 145 6.53 -3.15 -2.16
CA HIS A 145 7.41 -2.46 -3.07
C HIS A 145 6.98 -1.01 -3.11
N ASP A 146 7.80 -0.16 -2.49
CA ASP A 146 7.76 1.28 -2.60
C ASP A 146 7.45 1.69 -4.05
N PHE A 147 6.21 2.13 -4.30
CA PHE A 147 5.74 2.55 -5.62
C PHE A 147 6.47 3.79 -6.19
N HIS A 148 7.47 4.31 -5.48
CA HIS A 148 8.27 5.48 -5.82
C HIS A 148 9.63 5.17 -6.47
N LYS A 149 10.01 3.90 -6.70
CA LYS A 149 11.28 3.52 -7.37
C LYS A 149 11.06 2.77 -8.70
N LYS A 150 10.38 3.42 -9.65
CA LYS A 150 9.63 2.71 -10.71
C LYS A 150 10.31 2.39 -12.04
N GLU A 151 11.57 2.73 -12.30
CA GLU A 151 12.20 2.37 -13.58
C GLU A 151 13.36 1.37 -13.44
N SER A 152 14.37 1.63 -12.59
CA SER A 152 15.55 0.76 -12.52
C SER A 152 15.25 -0.64 -11.98
N LEU A 153 14.40 -0.77 -10.95
CA LEU A 153 13.97 -2.06 -10.41
C LEU A 153 13.03 -2.80 -11.37
N HIS A 154 12.21 -2.08 -12.12
CA HIS A 154 11.32 -2.68 -13.13
C HIS A 154 12.13 -3.22 -14.32
N ASN A 155 13.14 -2.48 -14.78
CA ASN A 155 14.05 -2.94 -15.83
C ASN A 155 14.87 -4.16 -15.38
N GLN A 156 15.33 -4.18 -14.12
CA GLN A 156 16.01 -5.36 -13.56
C GLN A 156 15.08 -6.58 -13.50
N TYR A 157 13.82 -6.39 -13.09
CA TYR A 157 12.82 -7.45 -13.08
C TYR A 157 12.53 -7.98 -14.50
N LEU A 158 12.38 -7.09 -15.48
CA LEU A 158 12.20 -7.46 -16.89
C LEU A 158 13.41 -8.22 -17.43
N GLN A 159 14.63 -7.76 -17.15
CA GLN A 159 15.86 -8.46 -17.53
C GLN A 159 15.97 -9.84 -16.89
N GLN A 160 15.65 -9.96 -15.60
CA GLN A 160 15.62 -11.26 -14.91
C GLN A 160 14.56 -12.18 -15.50
N PHE A 161 13.38 -11.67 -15.84
CA PHE A 161 12.32 -12.45 -16.47
C PHE A 161 12.71 -12.90 -17.89
N GLU A 162 13.34 -12.02 -18.67
CA GLU A 162 13.86 -12.34 -20.01
C GLU A 162 14.97 -13.41 -19.95
N HIS A 163 15.96 -13.27 -19.06
CA HIS A 163 17.00 -14.28 -18.85
C HIS A 163 16.42 -15.64 -18.40
N GLN A 164 15.40 -15.62 -17.55
CA GLN A 164 14.67 -16.83 -17.17
C GLN A 164 13.93 -17.47 -18.35
N ARG A 165 13.32 -16.67 -19.23
CA ARG A 165 12.67 -17.16 -20.46
C ARG A 165 13.67 -17.70 -21.48
N GLU A 166 14.82 -17.07 -21.65
CA GLU A 166 15.88 -17.53 -22.55
C GLU A 166 16.42 -18.92 -22.14
N ARG A 167 16.58 -19.12 -20.83
CA ARG A 167 17.03 -20.39 -20.23
C ARG A 167 16.05 -21.54 -20.47
N GLY A 168 14.76 -21.25 -20.54
CA GLY A 168 13.71 -22.19 -20.96
C GLY A 168 13.52 -23.39 -20.05
N TRP A 169 13.79 -23.26 -18.75
CA TRP A 169 13.49 -24.31 -17.78
C TRP A 169 11.99 -24.59 -17.74
N GLN A 170 11.64 -25.86 -17.70
CA GLN A 170 10.27 -26.32 -17.57
C GLN A 170 10.07 -26.81 -16.14
N VAL A 171 9.21 -26.10 -15.41
CA VAL A 171 8.89 -26.40 -14.02
C VAL A 171 7.44 -26.85 -13.97
N GLN A 172 7.23 -28.03 -13.39
CA GLN A 172 5.92 -28.58 -13.11
C GLN A 172 5.79 -28.76 -11.61
N GLN A 173 4.73 -28.24 -11.02
CA GLN A 173 4.50 -28.27 -9.59
C GLN A 173 3.08 -28.75 -9.29
N GLY A 174 2.91 -29.47 -8.19
CA GLY A 174 1.62 -29.96 -7.78
C GLY A 174 1.65 -30.72 -6.47
N TRP A 175 0.46 -30.91 -5.91
CA TRP A 175 0.26 -31.80 -4.77
C TRP A 175 0.10 -33.24 -5.28
N LEU A 176 0.60 -34.22 -4.52
CA LEU A 176 0.36 -35.63 -4.83
C LEU A 176 -1.09 -36.03 -4.53
N ASP A 177 -1.66 -35.44 -3.49
CA ASP A 177 -3.04 -35.59 -3.05
C ASP A 177 -3.69 -34.21 -2.88
N ASP A 178 -5.01 -34.13 -2.87
CA ASP A 178 -5.70 -32.86 -2.67
C ASP A 178 -5.35 -32.26 -1.29
N PRO A 179 -4.83 -31.02 -1.22
CA PRO A 179 -4.42 -30.43 0.04
C PRO A 179 -5.64 -30.09 0.92
N VAL A 180 -5.59 -30.55 2.17
CA VAL A 180 -6.59 -30.26 3.21
C VAL A 180 -5.94 -29.44 4.32
N ALA A 181 -6.65 -28.42 4.82
CA ALA A 181 -6.13 -27.58 5.87
C ALA A 181 -5.80 -28.39 7.13
N ASP A 182 -4.68 -28.07 7.76
CA ASP A 182 -4.11 -28.77 8.92
C ASP A 182 -3.76 -30.25 8.71
N HIS A 183 -3.63 -30.70 7.45
CA HIS A 183 -3.18 -32.05 7.13
C HIS A 183 -1.87 -32.01 6.33
N PRO A 184 -0.84 -32.77 6.75
CA PRO A 184 0.37 -32.95 5.95
C PRO A 184 0.03 -33.54 4.59
N THR A 185 0.41 -32.85 3.52
CA THR A 185 0.21 -33.27 2.13
C THR A 185 1.54 -33.15 1.40
N ALA A 186 1.89 -34.16 0.60
CA ALA A 186 3.13 -34.13 -0.16
C ALA A 186 3.02 -33.16 -1.34
N PHE A 187 3.97 -32.24 -1.42
CA PHE A 187 4.12 -31.27 -2.50
C PHE A 187 5.37 -31.59 -3.31
N ARG A 188 5.22 -31.65 -4.64
CA ARG A 188 6.29 -32.03 -5.56
C ARG A 188 6.49 -30.98 -6.64
N VAL A 189 7.77 -30.78 -6.97
CA VAL A 189 8.24 -29.96 -8.07
C VAL A 189 9.17 -30.79 -8.95
N ALA A 190 8.85 -30.89 -10.24
CA ALA A 190 9.73 -31.44 -11.26
C ALA A 190 10.29 -30.30 -12.10
N ALA A 191 11.61 -30.22 -12.20
CA ALA A 191 12.32 -29.19 -12.97
C ALA A 191 13.18 -29.84 -14.05
N GLN A 192 13.05 -29.35 -15.28
CA GLN A 192 13.78 -29.83 -16.45
C GLN A 192 14.39 -28.66 -17.22
N THR A 193 15.52 -28.89 -17.89
CA THR A 193 16.09 -27.91 -18.82
C THR A 193 15.23 -27.80 -20.08
N ARG A 194 15.52 -26.80 -20.92
CA ARG A 194 14.87 -26.63 -22.22
C ARG A 194 14.98 -27.86 -23.12
N GLU A 195 16.07 -28.62 -22.99
CA GLU A 195 16.36 -29.84 -23.73
C GLU A 195 15.72 -31.10 -23.10
N GLY A 196 14.90 -30.94 -22.06
CA GLY A 196 14.20 -32.03 -21.36
C GLY A 196 15.09 -32.84 -20.42
N LYS A 197 16.30 -32.36 -20.10
CA LYS A 197 17.17 -33.04 -19.13
C LYS A 197 16.70 -32.70 -17.70
N PRO A 198 16.69 -33.67 -16.77
CA PRO A 198 16.34 -33.39 -15.39
C PRO A 198 17.32 -32.39 -14.77
N LEU A 199 16.80 -31.36 -14.11
CA LEU A 199 17.60 -30.36 -13.43
C LEU A 199 18.00 -30.88 -12.05
N ALA A 200 18.98 -31.77 -12.00
CA ALA A 200 19.44 -32.40 -10.76
C ALA A 200 20.40 -31.49 -9.95
N GLY A 201 20.43 -31.65 -8.62
CA GLY A 201 21.32 -30.94 -7.72
C GLY A 201 21.04 -29.44 -7.56
N ALA A 202 19.84 -28.97 -7.92
CA ALA A 202 19.42 -27.60 -7.69
C ALA A 202 18.92 -27.43 -6.24
N THR A 203 19.09 -26.23 -5.69
CA THR A 203 18.43 -25.84 -4.44
C THR A 203 17.05 -25.31 -4.79
N VAL A 204 15.99 -25.96 -4.32
CA VAL A 204 14.61 -25.49 -4.54
C VAL A 204 13.98 -25.11 -3.21
N THR A 205 13.66 -23.83 -3.07
CA THR A 205 12.96 -23.27 -1.91
C THR A 205 11.66 -22.66 -2.35
N GLY A 206 10.72 -22.47 -1.42
CA GLY A 206 9.44 -21.88 -1.73
C GLY A 206 8.75 -21.26 -0.54
N GLU A 207 7.71 -20.48 -0.84
CA GLU A 207 6.85 -19.86 0.16
C GLU A 207 5.40 -19.94 -0.30
N PHE A 208 4.54 -20.46 0.57
CA PHE A 208 3.09 -20.35 0.42
C PHE A 208 2.63 -19.10 1.16
N LEU A 209 2.12 -18.13 0.40
CA LEU A 209 1.67 -16.83 0.87
C LEU A 209 0.15 -16.79 0.94
N ARG A 210 -0.39 -16.33 2.07
CA ARG A 210 -1.83 -16.13 2.25
C ARG A 210 -2.21 -14.70 1.82
N PRO A 211 -3.07 -14.53 0.79
CA PRO A 211 -3.37 -13.21 0.21
C PRO A 211 -3.91 -12.14 1.19
N ALA A 212 -4.40 -12.53 2.37
CA ALA A 212 -5.01 -11.63 3.35
C ALA A 212 -4.45 -11.77 4.78
N ASN A 213 -3.43 -12.60 5.02
CA ASN A 213 -2.85 -12.78 6.35
C ASN A 213 -1.44 -13.38 6.29
N SER A 214 -0.41 -12.53 6.21
CA SER A 214 0.98 -12.97 6.11
C SER A 214 1.50 -13.70 7.36
N HIS A 215 0.79 -13.66 8.49
CA HIS A 215 1.16 -14.46 9.67
C HIS A 215 0.99 -15.97 9.45
N LEU A 216 0.29 -16.38 8.38
CA LEU A 216 0.09 -17.77 8.00
C LEU A 216 1.04 -18.21 6.89
N ASP A 217 1.96 -17.35 6.45
CA ASP A 217 2.90 -17.66 5.38
C ASP A 217 3.87 -18.75 5.84
N ILE A 218 4.12 -19.73 4.96
CA ILE A 218 4.98 -20.88 5.27
C ILE A 218 6.06 -20.95 4.21
N ALA A 219 7.31 -20.74 4.65
CA ALA A 219 8.50 -21.04 3.87
C ALA A 219 8.85 -22.53 3.99
N PHE A 220 9.36 -23.11 2.91
CA PHE A 220 9.75 -24.51 2.87
C PHE A 220 10.90 -24.76 1.89
N ASP A 221 11.62 -25.83 2.16
CA ASP A 221 12.67 -26.35 1.28
C ASP A 221 12.21 -27.69 0.71
N LEU A 222 12.53 -27.95 -0.55
CA LEU A 222 12.26 -29.22 -1.19
C LEU A 222 13.52 -30.07 -1.27
N ALA A 223 13.41 -31.33 -0.86
CA ALA A 223 14.51 -32.30 -0.95
C ALA A 223 14.46 -33.03 -2.29
N GLU A 224 15.61 -33.19 -2.95
CA GLU A 224 15.68 -33.97 -4.20
C GLU A 224 15.47 -35.47 -3.90
N ARG A 225 14.43 -36.06 -4.50
CA ARG A 225 14.07 -37.49 -4.35
C ARG A 225 14.52 -38.33 -5.52
N ALA A 226 14.50 -37.73 -6.71
CA ALA A 226 14.99 -38.31 -7.95
C ALA A 226 15.62 -37.18 -8.78
N PRO A 227 16.48 -37.46 -9.76
CA PRO A 227 17.10 -36.44 -10.60
C PRO A 227 16.06 -35.45 -11.15
N GLY A 228 16.12 -34.19 -10.72
CA GLY A 228 15.20 -33.13 -11.14
C GLY A 228 13.78 -33.19 -10.53
N VAL A 229 13.55 -34.05 -9.54
CA VAL A 229 12.28 -34.18 -8.80
C VAL A 229 12.52 -33.88 -7.33
N TYR A 230 11.87 -32.84 -6.84
CA TYR A 230 12.00 -32.30 -5.51
C TYR A 230 10.68 -32.42 -4.76
N GLU A 231 10.71 -32.85 -3.50
CA GLU A 231 9.51 -33.15 -2.73
C GLU A 231 9.67 -32.80 -1.25
N THR A 232 8.58 -32.37 -0.63
CA THR A 232 8.47 -32.16 0.83
C THR A 232 7.03 -32.40 1.30
N GLU A 233 6.85 -32.66 2.60
CA GLU A 233 5.54 -32.72 3.22
C GLU A 233 5.21 -31.37 3.85
N LEU A 234 4.05 -30.81 3.51
CA LEU A 234 3.63 -29.50 3.98
C LEU A 234 2.24 -29.58 4.59
N GLN A 235 2.06 -28.83 5.68
CA GLN A 235 0.77 -28.64 6.32
C GLN A 235 0.40 -27.16 6.21
N LEU A 236 -0.64 -26.86 5.43
CA LEU A 236 -1.16 -25.49 5.32
C LEU A 236 -2.25 -25.28 6.40
N PRO A 237 -2.16 -24.24 7.24
CA PRO A 237 -2.97 -24.10 8.45
C PRO A 237 -4.41 -23.63 8.18
N ALA A 238 -4.74 -23.28 6.94
CA ALA A 238 -6.04 -22.69 6.63
C ALA A 238 -6.52 -23.03 5.22
N ALA A 239 -7.82 -23.28 5.10
CA ALA A 239 -8.48 -23.50 3.82
C ALA A 239 -8.57 -22.22 2.98
N GLY A 240 -8.79 -22.38 1.68
CA GLY A 240 -8.96 -21.33 0.69
C GLY A 240 -7.75 -21.16 -0.25
N LEU A 241 -7.65 -19.99 -0.86
CA LEU A 241 -6.61 -19.67 -1.84
C LEU A 241 -5.27 -19.33 -1.19
N TRP A 242 -4.21 -19.84 -1.79
CA TRP A 242 -2.81 -19.59 -1.44
C TRP A 242 -2.01 -19.25 -2.70
N ASN A 243 -1.08 -18.31 -2.58
CA ASN A 243 -0.11 -18.02 -3.62
C ASN A 243 1.17 -18.80 -3.33
N LEU A 244 1.83 -19.28 -4.37
CA LEU A 244 3.10 -19.99 -4.28
C LEU A 244 4.17 -19.17 -4.98
N VAL A 245 5.30 -18.96 -4.31
CA VAL A 245 6.54 -18.45 -4.92
C VAL A 245 7.61 -19.53 -4.74
N LEU A 246 8.14 -20.05 -5.84
CA LEU A 246 9.24 -21.02 -5.86
C LEU A 246 10.50 -20.36 -6.38
N ASN A 247 11.63 -20.70 -5.78
CA ASN A 247 12.96 -20.28 -6.18
C ASN A 247 13.82 -21.51 -6.44
N ILE A 248 14.22 -21.70 -7.69
CA ILE A 248 15.09 -22.79 -8.13
C ILE A 248 16.46 -22.18 -8.42
N ARG A 249 17.48 -22.58 -7.67
CA ARG A 249 18.85 -22.11 -7.83
C ARG A 249 19.78 -23.24 -8.27
N GLN A 250 20.50 -23.03 -9.37
CA GLN A 250 21.56 -23.92 -9.83
C GLN A 250 22.84 -23.12 -10.07
N GLY A 251 23.82 -23.26 -9.17
CA GLY A 251 25.01 -22.40 -9.17
C GLY A 251 24.63 -20.93 -8.90
N GLU A 252 25.03 -20.04 -9.81
CA GLU A 252 24.71 -18.60 -9.76
C GLU A 252 23.33 -18.27 -10.36
N GLU A 253 22.66 -19.24 -10.98
CA GLU A 253 21.44 -19.02 -11.73
C GLU A 253 20.20 -19.21 -10.85
N LEU A 254 19.35 -18.20 -10.78
CA LEU A 254 18.07 -18.21 -10.07
C LEU A 254 16.90 -18.19 -11.06
N HIS A 255 15.91 -19.04 -10.79
CA HIS A 255 14.66 -19.10 -11.53
C HIS A 255 13.48 -19.06 -10.56
N GLU A 256 12.64 -18.03 -10.67
CA GLU A 256 11.47 -17.81 -9.85
C GLU A 256 10.20 -18.28 -10.59
N VAL A 257 9.37 -19.09 -9.94
CA VAL A 257 8.08 -19.54 -10.47
C VAL A 257 6.98 -19.12 -9.51
N ARG A 258 5.90 -18.54 -10.07
CA ARG A 258 4.72 -18.16 -9.29
C ARG A 258 3.52 -18.99 -9.71
N ALA A 259 2.76 -19.46 -8.73
CA ALA A 259 1.54 -20.22 -8.94
C ALA A 259 0.51 -19.92 -7.85
N ASN A 260 -0.67 -20.52 -7.96
CA ASN A 260 -1.70 -20.50 -6.93
C ASN A 260 -2.22 -21.92 -6.66
N THR A 261 -2.75 -22.13 -5.47
CA THR A 261 -3.38 -23.39 -5.08
C THR A 261 -4.57 -23.14 -4.17
N GLU A 262 -5.53 -24.05 -4.17
CA GLU A 262 -6.71 -24.01 -3.31
C GLU A 262 -6.66 -25.18 -2.33
N VAL A 263 -6.80 -24.88 -1.05
CA VAL A 263 -6.77 -25.85 0.05
C VAL A 263 -8.19 -26.05 0.55
N ARG A 264 -8.64 -27.31 0.65
CA ARG A 264 -9.99 -27.60 1.17
C ARG A 264 -10.05 -27.46 2.69
N GLY A 265 -11.24 -27.15 3.18
CA GLY A 265 -11.55 -27.29 4.61
C GLY A 265 -11.59 -28.77 5.01
N PRO A 266 -11.30 -29.08 6.29
CA PRO A 266 -11.51 -30.41 6.84
C PRO A 266 -13.00 -30.77 6.95
#